data_AF-A0A918JSR4-F1
#
_entry.id   AF-A0A918JSR4-F1
#
_cell.length_a   1.000
_cell.length_b   1.000
_cell.length_c   1.000
_cell.angle_alpha   90.00
_cell.angle_beta   90.00
_cell.angle_gamma   90.00
#
_symmetry.space_group_name_H-M   'P 1'
#
loop_
_entity.id
_entity.type
_entity.pdbx_description
1 polymer ?
#
loop_
_entity_poly.entity_id
_entity_poly.type
_entity_poly.pdbx_seq_one_letter_code
_entity_poly.pdbx_strand_id
1 'polypeptide(L)'
;MTSEMIQPVLAAPSCAQTILTERLKRTTPPQSSSASEEKKKSRRRFRDTALTYLHVQVNPPGNVCWLIFDLDDVHPLEWQEKLLPPPNIIVSKPVPEILKKDEKEYSAHLFYAIQNVPTTRAANRAPIGFVNDVRRKMRITLGADRDYTGPL
;
A
#
# COMPACT_ATOMS: atom_id res chain seq x y z
N MET A 1 -0.43 2.50 -55.59
CA MET A 1 -1.08 2.80 -54.29
C MET A 1 -0.73 1.70 -53.32
N THR A 2 0.34 1.88 -52.54
CA THR A 2 0.77 0.91 -51.52
C THR A 2 0.02 1.20 -50.23
N SER A 3 -0.87 0.28 -49.84
CA SER A 3 -1.54 0.30 -48.55
C SER A 3 -0.55 -0.14 -47.49
N GLU A 4 -0.06 0.80 -46.69
CA GLU A 4 0.71 0.49 -45.48
C GLU A 4 -0.23 -0.15 -44.46
N MET A 5 0.00 -1.43 -44.16
CA MET A 5 -0.62 -2.09 -43.03
C MET A 5 -0.05 -1.52 -41.74
N ILE A 6 -0.80 -0.64 -41.10
CA ILE A 6 -0.53 -0.20 -39.72
C ILE A 6 -0.71 -1.44 -38.83
N GLN A 7 0.40 -2.10 -38.49
CA GLN A 7 0.36 -3.10 -37.43
C GLN A 7 0.10 -2.38 -36.10
N PRO A 8 -0.87 -2.83 -35.28
CA PRO A 8 -1.03 -2.28 -33.95
C PRO A 8 0.23 -2.59 -33.15
N VAL A 9 0.93 -1.54 -32.74
CA VAL A 9 2.01 -1.64 -31.75
C VAL A 9 1.39 -2.21 -30.48
N LEU A 10 1.58 -3.51 -30.23
CA LEU A 10 1.32 -4.07 -28.91
C LEU A 10 2.25 -3.35 -27.93
N ALA A 11 1.67 -2.47 -27.11
CA ALA A 11 2.40 -1.83 -26.03
C ALA A 11 3.05 -2.91 -25.17
N ALA A 12 4.36 -2.80 -24.94
CA ALA A 12 5.08 -3.70 -24.05
C ALA A 12 4.33 -3.78 -22.70
N PRO A 13 4.20 -4.98 -22.10
CA PRO A 13 3.52 -5.11 -20.82
C PRO A 13 4.22 -4.18 -19.83
N SER A 14 3.45 -3.26 -19.24
CA SER A 14 3.98 -2.33 -18.25
C SER A 14 4.63 -3.14 -17.12
N CYS A 15 5.83 -2.76 -16.72
CA CYS A 15 6.53 -3.47 -15.64
C CYS A 15 5.69 -3.40 -14.34
N ALA A 16 5.90 -4.35 -13.43
CA ALA A 16 5.12 -4.45 -12.19
C ALA A 16 5.07 -3.12 -11.41
N GLN A 17 6.16 -2.35 -11.41
CA GLN A 17 6.23 -1.03 -10.80
C GLN A 17 5.23 -0.04 -11.41
N THR A 18 5.09 0.00 -12.73
CA THR A 18 4.13 0.87 -13.43
C THR A 18 2.70 0.45 -13.12
N ILE A 19 2.39 -0.84 -13.17
CA ILE A 19 1.05 -1.37 -12.84
C ILE A 19 0.66 -1.02 -11.39
N LEU A 20 1.61 -1.16 -10.47
CA LEU A 20 1.40 -0.87 -9.05
C LEU A 20 1.26 0.62 -8.77
N THR A 21 2.05 1.45 -9.47
CA THR A 21 1.94 2.92 -9.39
C THR A 21 0.61 3.40 -9.96
N GLU A 22 0.16 2.82 -11.08
CA GLU A 22 -1.15 3.11 -11.66
C GLU A 22 -2.29 2.65 -10.75
N ARG A 23 -2.19 1.47 -10.14
CA ARG A 23 -3.18 0.99 -9.17
C ARG A 23 -3.21 1.89 -7.94
N LEU A 24 -2.05 2.27 -7.40
CA LEU A 24 -1.93 3.18 -6.28
C LEU A 24 -2.59 4.52 -6.63
N LYS A 25 -2.29 5.10 -7.80
CA LYS A 25 -2.99 6.28 -8.32
C LYS A 25 -4.50 6.05 -8.38
N ARG A 26 -4.98 4.99 -9.04
CA ARG A 26 -6.42 4.74 -9.23
C ARG A 26 -7.19 4.61 -7.91
N THR A 27 -6.58 3.94 -6.93
CA THR A 27 -7.22 3.59 -5.65
C THR A 27 -7.03 4.65 -4.57
N THR A 28 -6.00 5.49 -4.69
CA THR A 28 -5.83 6.69 -3.85
C THR A 28 -7.01 7.62 -4.09
N PRO A 29 -7.74 8.08 -3.05
CA PRO A 29 -8.92 8.92 -3.25
C PRO A 29 -8.58 10.19 -4.05
N PRO A 30 -9.53 10.73 -4.87
CA PRO A 30 -9.31 11.93 -5.67
C PRO A 30 -8.78 13.11 -4.85
N GLN A 31 -9.15 13.15 -3.57
CA GLN A 31 -8.53 13.97 -2.55
C GLN A 31 -8.07 13.09 -1.39
N SER A 32 -6.77 13.13 -1.09
CA SER A 32 -6.13 12.36 -0.01
C SER A 32 -5.58 13.30 1.04
N SER A 33 -5.60 12.88 2.31
CA SER A 33 -4.85 13.60 3.33
C SER A 33 -3.37 13.33 3.12
N SER A 34 -2.56 14.38 3.03
CA SER A 34 -1.10 14.24 2.93
C SER A 34 -0.36 15.24 3.82
N ALA A 35 0.86 14.92 4.23
CA ALA A 35 1.73 15.79 5.02
C ALA A 35 3.18 15.66 4.55
N SER A 36 3.94 16.76 4.63
CA SER A 36 5.34 16.79 4.22
C SER A 36 6.21 16.15 5.30
N GLU A 37 6.19 16.69 6.52
CA GLU A 37 7.09 16.25 7.61
C GLU A 37 6.33 15.72 8.82
N GLU A 38 5.22 16.36 9.20
CA GLU A 38 4.48 16.00 10.41
C GLU A 38 3.11 15.42 10.06
N LYS A 39 2.90 14.12 10.32
CA LYS A 39 1.62 13.40 10.06
C LYS A 39 0.40 14.16 10.62
N LYS A 40 0.54 14.83 11.77
CA LYS A 40 -0.54 15.58 12.43
C LYS A 40 -0.97 16.85 11.69
N LYS A 41 -0.14 17.40 10.81
CA LYS A 41 -0.44 18.61 9.99
C LYS A 41 -0.96 18.25 8.60
N SER A 42 -1.57 17.06 8.45
CA SER A 42 -2.07 16.61 7.17
C SER A 42 -3.17 17.53 6.60
N ARG A 43 -3.13 17.76 5.29
CA ARG A 43 -4.12 18.54 4.55
C ARG A 43 -4.68 17.71 3.42
N ARG A 44 -5.97 17.91 3.08
CA ARG A 44 -6.53 17.32 1.88
C ARG A 44 -5.96 17.97 0.63
N ARG A 45 -5.40 17.15 -0.26
CA ARG A 45 -4.85 17.56 -1.55
C ARG A 45 -5.38 16.65 -2.65
N PHE A 46 -5.40 17.16 -3.88
CA PHE A 46 -5.68 16.33 -5.05
C PHE A 46 -4.63 15.25 -5.20
N ARG A 47 -5.06 14.08 -5.70
CA ARG A 47 -4.27 12.85 -5.79
C ARG A 47 -2.84 13.06 -6.28
N ASP A 48 -2.65 13.67 -7.45
CA ASP A 48 -1.32 13.80 -8.05
C ASP A 48 -0.39 14.66 -7.20
N THR A 49 -0.93 15.72 -6.59
CA THR A 49 -0.21 16.53 -5.61
C THR A 49 -0.01 15.79 -4.28
N ALA A 50 -0.95 14.96 -3.84
CA ALA A 50 -0.84 14.23 -2.58
C ALA A 50 0.30 13.21 -2.64
N LEU A 51 0.47 12.53 -3.77
CA LEU A 51 1.50 11.51 -3.98
C LEU A 51 2.94 12.06 -4.04
N THR A 52 3.14 13.38 -4.08
CA THR A 52 4.48 13.99 -3.99
C THR A 52 4.94 14.23 -2.54
N TYR A 53 4.11 13.91 -1.55
CA TYR A 53 4.40 14.13 -0.13
C TYR A 53 4.85 12.83 0.53
N LEU A 54 5.62 12.95 1.63
CA LEU A 54 6.14 11.79 2.37
C LEU A 54 5.00 10.98 3.01
N HIS A 55 3.99 11.66 3.53
CA HIS A 55 2.87 11.01 4.19
C HIS A 55 1.60 11.12 3.37
N VAL A 56 0.98 9.99 3.02
CA VAL A 56 -0.22 9.94 2.18
C VAL A 56 -1.21 8.90 2.68
N GLN A 57 -2.47 9.30 2.81
CA GLN A 57 -3.57 8.37 3.06
C GLN A 57 -3.99 7.69 1.76
N VAL A 58 -3.64 6.42 1.59
CA VAL A 58 -3.90 5.68 0.34
C VAL A 58 -5.31 5.12 0.23
N ASN A 59 -5.99 4.84 1.35
CA ASN A 59 -7.36 4.31 1.34
C ASN A 59 -8.37 5.48 1.42
N PRO A 60 -9.37 5.53 0.51
CA PRO A 60 -10.45 6.52 0.58
C PRO A 60 -11.25 6.44 1.87
N PRO A 61 -11.82 7.56 2.34
CA PRO A 61 -12.90 7.50 3.33
C PRO A 61 -14.00 6.54 2.86
N GLY A 62 -14.40 5.60 3.72
CA GLY A 62 -15.46 4.64 3.43
C GLY A 62 -15.10 3.54 2.42
N ASN A 63 -13.82 3.34 2.09
CA ASN A 63 -13.37 2.24 1.23
C ASN A 63 -12.01 1.68 1.68
N VAL A 64 -11.78 0.39 1.43
CA VAL A 64 -10.48 -0.27 1.61
C VAL A 64 -10.06 -0.87 0.28
N CYS A 65 -8.95 -0.36 -0.26
CA CYS A 65 -8.32 -0.83 -1.48
C CYS A 65 -6.97 -1.51 -1.21
N TRP A 66 -6.37 -1.20 -0.07
CA TRP A 66 -5.09 -1.71 0.40
C TRP A 66 -5.19 -2.20 1.84
N LEU A 67 -4.68 -3.39 2.10
CA LEU A 67 -4.27 -3.80 3.45
C LEU A 67 -2.84 -3.31 3.66
N ILE A 68 -2.63 -2.57 4.74
CA ILE A 68 -1.34 -1.97 5.10
C ILE A 68 -0.95 -2.50 6.46
N PHE A 69 0.28 -2.97 6.58
CA PHE A 69 0.84 -3.48 7.82
C PHE A 69 2.12 -2.73 8.12
N ASP A 70 2.15 -2.07 9.28
CA ASP A 70 3.32 -1.37 9.81
C ASP A 70 4.15 -2.35 10.63
N LEU A 71 5.40 -2.54 10.23
CA LEU A 71 6.37 -3.44 10.86
C LEU A 71 7.40 -2.58 11.59
N ASP A 72 7.29 -2.56 12.90
CA ASP A 72 8.30 -2.01 13.80
C ASP A 72 9.24 -3.12 14.25
N ASP A 73 10.55 -2.89 14.13
CA ASP A 73 11.62 -3.79 14.59
C ASP A 73 11.61 -5.21 13.98
N VAL A 74 10.89 -5.37 12.86
CA VAL A 74 10.73 -6.62 12.11
C VAL A 74 11.28 -6.44 10.71
N HIS A 75 12.02 -7.45 10.23
CA HIS A 75 12.64 -7.40 8.91
C HIS A 75 11.57 -7.25 7.80
N PRO A 76 11.76 -6.40 6.78
CA PRO A 76 10.74 -6.17 5.74
C PRO A 76 10.37 -7.42 4.92
N LEU A 77 11.24 -8.44 4.91
CA LEU A 77 11.02 -9.71 4.23
C LEU A 77 10.44 -10.83 5.12
N GLU A 78 10.05 -10.52 6.36
CA GLU A 78 9.50 -11.49 7.31
C GLU A 78 8.27 -12.24 6.77
N TRP A 79 7.55 -11.68 5.80
CA TRP A 79 6.43 -12.33 5.12
C TRP A 79 6.83 -13.65 4.43
N GLN A 80 8.09 -13.81 4.01
CA GLN A 80 8.59 -15.02 3.34
C GLN A 80 8.63 -16.21 4.31
N GLU A 81 9.29 -16.03 5.45
CA GLU A 81 9.43 -17.05 6.50
C GLU A 81 8.06 -17.46 7.07
N LYS A 82 7.10 -16.52 7.05
CA LYS A 82 5.73 -16.73 7.53
C LYS A 82 4.78 -17.27 6.48
N LEU A 83 5.28 -17.61 5.28
CA LEU A 83 4.52 -18.16 4.16
C LEU A 83 3.29 -17.30 3.79
N LEU A 84 3.42 -15.99 3.93
CA LEU A 84 2.41 -15.05 3.47
C LEU A 84 2.60 -14.78 1.97
N PRO A 85 1.52 -14.37 1.26
CA PRO A 85 1.68 -13.93 -0.12
C PRO A 85 2.70 -12.79 -0.21
N PRO A 86 3.38 -12.61 -1.36
CA PRO A 86 4.26 -11.47 -1.55
C PRO A 86 3.47 -10.15 -1.49
N PRO A 87 3.95 -9.14 -0.75
CA PRO A 87 3.35 -7.82 -0.78
C PRO A 87 3.51 -7.20 -2.16
N ASN A 88 2.54 -6.39 -2.54
CA ASN A 88 2.58 -5.63 -3.79
C ASN A 88 3.62 -4.51 -3.72
N ILE A 89 3.70 -3.80 -2.59
CA ILE A 89 4.66 -2.71 -2.39
C ILE A 89 5.26 -2.89 -0.99
N ILE A 90 6.57 -2.71 -0.88
CA ILE A 90 7.29 -2.60 0.38
C ILE A 90 7.86 -1.18 0.44
N VAL A 91 7.51 -0.43 1.48
CA VAL A 91 8.10 0.87 1.78
C VAL A 91 8.90 0.71 3.06
N SER A 92 10.23 0.73 2.97
CA SER A 92 11.09 0.59 4.14
C SER A 92 12.14 1.69 4.18
N LYS A 93 12.71 1.93 5.36
CA LYS A 93 14.01 2.60 5.43
C LYS A 93 15.05 1.74 4.66
N PRO A 94 16.10 2.34 4.09
CA PRO A 94 17.23 1.58 3.58
C PRO A 94 17.74 0.67 4.69
N VAL A 95 17.85 -0.63 4.41
CA VAL A 95 18.47 -1.59 5.33
C VAL A 95 19.98 -1.45 5.13
N PRO A 96 20.74 -0.96 6.13
CA PRO A 96 22.19 -0.95 6.03
C PRO A 96 22.68 -2.39 5.85
N GLU A 97 23.54 -2.61 4.86
CA GLU A 97 24.17 -3.91 4.61
C GLU A 97 25.04 -4.36 5.80
N ILE A 98 25.44 -3.40 6.64
CA ILE A 98 26.18 -3.58 7.89
C ILE A 98 25.28 -3.13 9.06
N LEU A 99 24.16 -3.81 9.29
CA LEU A 99 23.50 -3.65 10.58
C LEU A 99 24.35 -4.34 11.64
N LYS A 100 24.86 -3.55 12.60
CA LYS A 100 25.38 -4.10 13.85
C LYS A 100 24.27 -4.95 14.45
N LYS A 101 24.62 -6.18 14.81
CA LYS A 101 23.74 -7.28 15.24
C LYS A 101 22.71 -6.93 16.34
N ASP A 102 22.88 -5.77 16.99
CA ASP A 102 22.12 -5.31 18.14
C ASP A 102 21.24 -4.06 17.88
N GLU A 103 21.30 -3.46 16.69
CA GLU A 103 20.43 -2.32 16.31
C GLU A 103 19.22 -2.82 15.51
N LYS A 104 18.13 -3.10 16.22
CA LYS A 104 16.81 -3.29 15.59
C LYS A 104 16.25 -1.90 15.23
N GLU A 105 16.52 -1.43 14.02
CA GLU A 105 15.85 -0.24 13.46
C GLU A 105 15.17 -0.56 12.12
N TYR A 106 14.60 -1.76 11.99
CA TYR A 106 13.77 -2.07 10.83
C TYR A 106 12.43 -1.34 10.99
N SER A 107 12.07 -0.58 9.97
CA SER A 107 10.74 0.01 9.87
C SER A 107 10.27 -0.11 8.43
N ALA A 108 9.13 -0.78 8.25
CA ALA A 108 8.58 -1.04 6.93
C ALA A 108 7.06 -1.08 6.92
N HIS A 109 6.47 -0.60 5.83
CA HIS A 109 5.06 -0.77 5.51
C HIS A 109 4.90 -1.75 4.36
N LEU A 110 4.10 -2.79 4.58
CA LEU A 110 3.74 -3.77 3.55
C LEU A 110 2.35 -3.49 2.99
N PHE A 111 2.24 -3.44 1.66
CA PHE A 111 1.00 -3.17 0.95
C PHE A 111 0.48 -4.41 0.24
N TYR A 112 -0.76 -4.76 0.52
CA TYR A 112 -1.48 -5.80 -0.20
C TYR A 112 -2.71 -5.22 -0.86
N ALA A 113 -2.73 -5.28 -2.18
CA ALA A 113 -3.79 -4.73 -2.99
C ALA A 113 -4.99 -5.68 -2.99
N ILE A 114 -6.16 -5.18 -2.61
CA ILE A 114 -7.40 -5.96 -2.62
C ILE A 114 -8.41 -5.37 -3.61
N GLN A 115 -9.44 -6.13 -3.92
CA GLN A 115 -10.63 -5.57 -4.57
C GLN A 115 -11.25 -4.54 -3.64
N ASN A 116 -11.69 -3.39 -4.18
CA ASN A 116 -12.27 -2.33 -3.35
C ASN A 116 -13.43 -2.85 -2.51
N VAL A 117 -13.35 -2.67 -1.19
CA VAL A 117 -14.43 -2.98 -0.26
C VAL A 117 -14.96 -1.68 0.35
N PRO A 118 -16.22 -1.29 0.05
CA PRO A 118 -16.89 -0.20 0.73
C PRO A 118 -17.06 -0.51 2.23
N THR A 119 -16.80 0.47 3.09
CA THR A 119 -16.87 0.35 4.56
C THR A 119 -17.85 1.32 5.20
N THR A 120 -18.69 1.98 4.40
CA THR A 120 -19.77 2.83 4.91
C THR A 120 -20.85 2.02 5.60
N ARG A 121 -21.70 2.67 6.40
CA ARG A 121 -22.80 1.99 7.13
C ARG A 121 -23.77 1.23 6.21
N ALA A 122 -23.91 1.68 4.95
CA ALA A 122 -24.81 1.07 3.96
C ALA A 122 -24.16 -0.11 3.20
N ALA A 123 -22.86 -0.36 3.40
CA ALA A 123 -22.14 -1.39 2.68
C ALA A 123 -22.47 -2.81 3.21
N ASN A 124 -22.29 -3.81 2.35
CA ASN A 124 -22.52 -5.20 2.71
C ASN A 124 -21.53 -5.65 3.79
N ARG A 125 -22.06 -6.23 4.89
CA ARG A 125 -21.27 -6.66 6.04
C ARG A 125 -20.35 -7.84 5.75
N ALA A 126 -20.71 -8.73 4.82
CA ALA A 126 -19.94 -9.94 4.56
C ALA A 126 -18.52 -9.63 3.99
N PRO A 127 -18.37 -8.81 2.93
CA PRO A 127 -17.04 -8.38 2.47
C PRO A 127 -16.22 -7.64 3.54
N ILE A 128 -16.88 -6.80 4.35
CA ILE A 128 -16.22 -6.07 5.45
C ILE A 128 -15.67 -7.04 6.49
N GLY A 129 -16.50 -8.01 6.92
CA GLY A 129 -16.10 -9.05 7.87
C GLY A 129 -14.91 -9.86 7.37
N PHE A 130 -14.97 -10.31 6.11
CA PHE A 130 -13.89 -11.05 5.48
C PHE A 130 -12.57 -10.25 5.44
N VAL A 131 -12.60 -9.00 4.98
CA VAL A 131 -11.41 -8.14 4.94
C VAL A 131 -10.84 -7.89 6.34
N ASN A 132 -11.70 -7.71 7.35
CA ASN A 132 -11.27 -7.54 8.73
C ASN A 132 -10.62 -8.81 9.30
N ASP A 133 -11.14 -10.00 8.97
CA ASP A 133 -10.54 -11.26 9.40
C ASP A 133 -9.18 -11.52 8.76
N VAL A 134 -9.06 -11.28 7.44
CA VAL A 134 -7.78 -11.37 6.73
C VAL A 134 -6.78 -10.37 7.33
N ARG A 135 -7.18 -9.10 7.50
CA ARG A 135 -6.33 -8.07 8.11
C ARG A 135 -5.87 -8.48 9.52
N ARG A 136 -6.79 -8.95 10.35
CA ARG A 136 -6.49 -9.40 11.72
C ARG A 136 -5.49 -10.55 11.73
N LYS A 137 -5.72 -11.58 10.91
CA LYS A 137 -4.86 -12.76 10.88
C LYS A 137 -3.47 -12.42 10.34
N MET A 138 -3.39 -11.71 9.21
CA MET A 138 -2.10 -11.30 8.63
C MET A 138 -1.32 -10.41 9.58
N ARG A 139 -1.96 -9.46 10.27
CA ARG A 139 -1.30 -8.62 11.27
C ARG A 139 -0.68 -9.45 12.39
N ILE A 140 -1.44 -10.38 12.97
CA ILE A 140 -0.96 -11.26 14.05
C ILE A 140 0.21 -12.11 13.55
N THR A 141 0.08 -12.71 12.36
CA THR A 141 1.15 -13.49 11.75
C THR A 141 2.40 -12.64 11.58
N LEU A 142 2.28 -11.45 10.98
CA LEU A 142 3.39 -10.54 10.73
C LEU A 142 4.02 -9.94 12.01
N GLY A 143 3.28 -9.88 13.12
CA GLY A 143 3.69 -9.11 14.30
C GLY A 143 3.59 -7.59 14.06
N ALA A 144 2.75 -7.17 13.13
CA ALA A 144 2.58 -5.77 12.76
C ALA A 144 1.80 -4.97 13.83
N ASP A 145 2.00 -3.65 13.85
CA ASP A 145 1.36 -2.75 14.80
C ASP A 145 -0.17 -2.93 14.79
N ARG A 146 -0.71 -3.09 16.01
CA ARG A 146 -2.14 -3.28 16.26
C ARG A 146 -2.93 -2.02 15.98
N ASP A 147 -2.35 -0.89 16.30
CA ASP A 147 -3.05 0.38 16.43
C ASP A 147 -2.75 1.31 15.23
N TYR A 148 -2.08 0.78 14.20
CA TYR A 148 -1.88 1.47 12.92
C TYR A 148 -3.21 1.78 12.22
N THR A 149 -3.53 3.07 12.21
CA THR A 149 -4.71 3.64 11.54
C THR A 149 -4.33 4.77 10.57
N GLY A 150 -3.03 5.04 10.42
CA GLY A 150 -2.51 6.28 9.87
C GLY A 150 -2.17 6.26 8.37
N PRO A 151 -1.82 7.44 7.82
CA PRO A 151 -1.17 7.51 6.52
C PRO A 151 0.24 6.89 6.60
N LEU A 152 0.77 6.52 5.43
CA LEU A 152 2.18 6.19 5.22
C LEU A 152 3.08 7.18 5.97
#